data_AF-A0A9P0Z2T0-F1
#
_entry.id   AF-A0A9P0Z2T0-F1
#
_cell.length_a   1.000
_cell.length_b   1.000
_cell.length_c   1.000
_cell.angle_alpha   90.00
_cell.angle_beta   90.00
_cell.angle_gamma   90.00
#
_symmetry.space_group_name_H-M   'P 1'
#
loop_
_entity.id
_entity.type
_entity.pdbx_description
1 polymer ?
#
loop_
_entity_poly.entity_id
_entity_poly.type
_entity_poly.pdbx_seq_one_letter_code
_entity_poly.pdbx_strand_id
1 'polypeptide(L)' 'MGECSGEWFPVKSGGVKDKISCSYFLNLTIDDVEKCIELIYTPIRKDGMKGSPRVSCLDQ' A
#
# COMPACT_ATOMS: atom_id res chain seq x y z
N MET A 1 -20.22 -3.64 0.20
CA MET A 1 -18.86 -3.25 -0.22
C MET A 1 -17.92 -4.36 0.21
N GLY A 2 -16.91 -4.71 -0.59
CA GLY A 2 -15.93 -5.75 -0.22
C GLY A 2 -14.97 -5.23 0.84
N GLU A 3 -14.48 -6.10 1.71
CA GLU A 3 -13.41 -5.75 2.67
C GLU A 3 -12.06 -5.99 2.01
N CYS A 4 -11.08 -5.10 2.22
CA CYS A 4 -9.70 -5.32 1.82
C CYS A 4 -8.75 -4.78 2.89
N SER A 5 -7.60 -5.42 3.09
CA SER A 5 -6.55 -4.85 3.96
C SER A 5 -5.50 -4.20 3.09
N GLY A 6 -5.20 -2.91 3.31
CA GLY A 6 -4.21 -2.13 2.59
C GLY A 6 -2.99 -1.77 3.44
N GLU A 7 -1.80 -1.87 2.86
CA GLU A 7 -0.52 -1.52 3.48
C GLU A 7 0.31 -0.66 2.52
N TRP A 8 0.93 0.41 3.02
CA TRP A 8 1.70 1.36 2.21
C TRP A 8 3.20 1.28 2.49
N PHE A 9 4.01 1.32 1.44
CA PHE A 9 5.48 1.21 1.51
C PHE A 9 6.16 2.24 0.60
N PRO A 10 7.29 2.85 1.02
CA PRO A 10 8.12 3.66 0.15
C PRO A 10 8.97 2.72 -0.70
N VAL A 11 9.04 3.00 -2.00
CA VAL A 11 9.95 2.34 -2.92
C VAL A 11 11.31 3.02 -2.80
N LYS A 12 12.19 2.45 -1.98
CA LYS A 12 13.60 2.87 -1.91
C LYS A 12 14.43 2.03 -2.89
N SER A 13 15.38 2.65 -3.59
CA SER A 13 16.34 2.00 -4.51
C SER A 13 17.27 0.96 -3.85
N GLY A 14 17.12 0.67 -2.55
CA GLY A 14 17.98 -0.22 -1.77
C GLY A 14 17.29 -1.45 -1.18
N GLY A 15 16.03 -1.72 -1.53
CA GLY A 15 15.31 -2.94 -1.14
C GLY A 15 14.73 -2.97 0.28
N VAL A 16 15.11 -2.03 1.17
CA VAL A 16 14.51 -1.90 2.51
C VAL A 16 13.22 -1.07 2.41
N LYS A 17 12.08 -1.70 2.67
CA LYS A 17 10.74 -1.07 2.70
C LYS A 17 10.28 -0.89 4.13
N ASP A 18 10.29 0.34 4.64
CA ASP A 18 9.70 0.66 5.94
C ASP A 18 8.19 0.87 5.78
N LYS A 19 7.37 0.20 6.57
CA LYS A 19 5.90 0.33 6.47
C LYS A 19 5.45 1.73 6.89
N ILE A 20 4.72 2.43 6.01
CA ILE A 20 4.24 3.80 6.28
C ILE A 20 2.90 3.78 7.01
N SER A 21 1.93 2.97 6.54
CA SER A 21 0.58 2.96 7.09
C SER A 21 -0.16 1.65 6.82
N CYS A 22 -1.06 1.26 7.74
CA CYS A 22 -2.07 0.19 7.58
C CYS A 22 -3.46 0.73 7.20
N SER A 23 -3.58 2.05 7.02
CA SER A 23 -4.86 2.69 6.71
C SER A 23 -5.17 2.58 5.22
N TYR A 24 -6.46 2.61 4.87
CA TYR A 24 -6.90 2.78 3.48
C TYR A 24 -6.43 4.10 2.86
N PHE A 25 -6.19 5.10 3.69
CA PHE A 25 -5.77 6.43 3.29
C PHE A 25 -4.34 6.69 3.74
N LEU A 26 -3.53 7.21 2.81
CA LEU A 26 -2.21 7.73 3.10
C LEU A 26 -2.22 9.25 2.92
N ASN A 27 -1.87 9.98 3.97
CA ASN A 27 -1.64 11.42 3.88
C ASN A 27 -0.20 11.65 3.45
N LEU A 28 -0.01 12.16 2.25
CA LEU A 28 1.31 12.50 1.71
C LEU A 28 1.83 13.78 2.37
N THR A 29 3.11 13.80 2.72
CA THR A 29 3.78 15.01 3.21
C THR A 29 4.80 15.52 2.19
N ILE A 30 5.34 16.72 2.43
CA ILE A 30 6.43 17.28 1.60
C ILE A 30 7.68 16.38 1.57
N ASP A 31 7.88 15.57 2.61
CA ASP A 31 9.01 14.65 2.68
C ASP A 31 8.88 13.52 1.65
N ASP A 32 7.69 13.26 1.13
CA ASP A 32 7.41 12.19 0.16
C ASP A 32 7.57 12.64 -1.30
N VAL A 33 7.88 13.92 -1.53
CA VAL A 33 8.24 14.42 -2.85
C VAL A 33 9.43 13.63 -3.40
N GLU A 34 9.36 13.24 -4.68
CA GLU A 34 10.34 12.39 -5.39
C GLU A 34 10.45 10.94 -4.92
N LYS A 35 9.59 10.49 -3.99
CA LYS A 35 9.49 9.07 -3.62
C LYS A 35 8.40 8.37 -4.43
N CYS A 36 8.70 7.18 -4.93
CA CYS A 36 7.65 6.26 -5.38
C CYS A 36 7.03 5.59 -4.15
N ILE A 37 5.69 5.54 -4.07
CA ILE A 37 4.97 4.87 -2.99
C ILE A 37 4.14 3.73 -3.59
N GLU A 38 4.25 2.55 -2.96
CA GLU A 38 3.49 1.37 -3.31
C GLU A 38 2.38 1.12 -2.28
N LEU A 39 1.16 0.90 -2.79
CA LEU A 39 0.07 0.30 -2.05
C LEU A 39 0.06 -1.21 -2.33
N ILE A 40 0.13 -2.00 -1.27
CA ILE A 40 -0.16 -3.44 -1.31
C ILE A 40 -1.54 -3.65 -0.70
N TYR A 41 -2.49 -4.14 -1.49
CA TYR A 41 -3.82 -4.48 -0.98
C TYR A 41 -4.12 -5.97 -1.16
N THR A 42 -4.72 -6.56 -0.14
CA THR A 42 -5.17 -7.96 -0.15
C THR A 42 -6.70 -7.98 -0.12
N PRO A 43 -7.37 -8.47 -1.17
CA PRO A 43 -8.83 -8.55 -1.19
C PRO A 43 -9.31 -9.62 -0.21
N ILE A 44 -10.38 -9.33 0.52
CA ILE A 44 -11.01 -10.27 1.45
C ILE A 44 -12.40 -10.60 0.91
N ARG A 45 -12.63 -11.88 0.66
CA ARG A 45 -13.93 -12.39 0.23
C ARG A 45 -14.92 -12.39 1.40
N LYS A 46 -16.22 -12.51 1.10
CA LYS A 46 -17.29 -12.53 2.13
C LYS A 46 -17.15 -13.66 3.15
N ASP A 47 -16.43 -14.72 2.80
CA ASP A 47 -16.11 -15.88 3.66
C ASP A 47 -14.83 -15.67 4.50
N GLY A 48 -14.23 -14.47 4.46
CA GLY A 48 -13.00 -14.13 5.19
C GLY A 48 -11.72 -14.62 4.52
N MET A 49 -11.79 -15.31 3.38
CA MET A 49 -10.60 -15.77 2.68
C MET A 49 -9.83 -14.60 2.05
N LYS A 50 -8.53 -14.54 2.34
CA LYS A 50 -7.59 -13.57 1.75
C LYS A 50 -7.18 -14.05 0.35
N GLY A 51 -7.35 -13.18 -0.65
CA GLY A 51 -6.84 -13.41 -2.01
C GLY A 51 -5.35 -13.08 -2.14
N SER A 52 -4.83 -13.11 -3.37
CA SER A 52 -3.45 -12.72 -3.63
C SER A 52 -3.27 -11.20 -3.47
N PRO A 53 -2.17 -10.75 -2.83
CA PRO A 53 -1.87 -9.33 -2.72
C PRO A 53 -1.63 -8.72 -4.10
N ARG A 54 -2.07 -7.47 -4.27
CA ARG A 54 -1.90 -6.67 -5.48
C ARG A 54 -1.13 -5.41 -5.13
N VAL A 55 -0.23 -5.01 -6.03
CA VAL A 55 0.61 -3.82 -5.86
C VAL A 55 0.13 -2.75 -6.84
N SER A 56 -0.06 -1.53 -6.35
CA SER A 56 -0.28 -0.34 -7.17
C SER A 56 0.81 0.67 -6.82
N CYS A 57 1.58 1.09 -7.82
CA CYS A 57 2.42 2.29 -7.71
C CYS A 57 1.52 3.51 -7.87
N LEU A 58 1.65 4.47 -6.95
CA LEU A 58 1.09 5.82 -7.15
C LEU A 58 2.17 6.64 -7.86
N ASP A 59 2.04 6.77 -9.18
CA ASP A 59 2.74 7.75 -10.01
C ASP A 59 1.75 8.90 -10.25
N GLN A 60 2.15 10.16 -9.96
CA GLN A 60 1.32 11.36 -10.16
C GLN A 60 1.57 11.96 -11.54
#